data_AF-A0A9W6PR46-F1
#
_entry.id   AF-A0A9W6PR46-F1
#
_cell.length_a   1.000
_cell.length_b   1.000
_cell.length_c   1.000
_cell.angle_alpha   90.00
_cell.angle_beta   90.00
_cell.angle_gamma   90.00
#
_symmetry.space_group_name_H-M   'P 1'
#
loop_
_entity.id
_entity.type
_entity.pdbx_description
1 polymer ?
#
loop_
_entity_poly.entity_id
_entity_poly.type
_entity_poly.pdbx_seq_one_letter_code
_entity_poly.pdbx_strand_id
1 'polypeptide(L)'
;MPGTGLRKAQNVPLSRTSTAAFELDPSGRASLVAVFLDAEGRCLATVADDRGLLIGLADAPAGTDRVVLAVEVADGPVSAVRGLRCAVRGDDGSDLAVLSGAAAGENSPDPVHLLGECYRRADGWWFREIGYGLADEAAIARTLGPAALDHHRRRAALARPKPAEKPASDGSKTAAEAAPDGTSKPAGEPKPARKRPVRGLPPANLASARLVGERTARGPVSLEVAVDLSGSMYRYAELRRAALAALRDFARREMAAGDLLTSVAFADRAAVLVPPVDVRKLRRVTDRPARDVGGGTLLAPALHLLMRLRAKRPPVPPEACGLMVISDGELFDPPRELDALIWRAHYGHISLVVPEEEHPPMLDGHAWFRHAAVRSFRNADQLGLIYGSVFAALTGQRLERR
;
A
#
# COMPACT_ATOMS: atom_id res chain seq x y z
N MET A 1 -11.08 6.58 -33.65
CA MET A 1 -11.10 7.02 -32.24
C MET A 1 -9.70 6.83 -31.67
N PRO A 2 -8.90 7.88 -31.45
CA PRO A 2 -7.56 7.73 -30.89
C PRO A 2 -7.69 7.28 -29.44
N GLY A 3 -7.04 6.15 -29.11
CA GLY A 3 -7.01 5.60 -27.76
C GLY A 3 -6.19 6.49 -26.84
N THR A 4 -6.87 7.38 -26.11
CA THR A 4 -6.31 8.08 -24.96
C THR A 4 -6.04 7.04 -23.86
N GLY A 5 -4.78 6.67 -23.67
CA GLY A 5 -4.38 5.92 -22.49
C GLY A 5 -4.87 6.67 -21.26
N LEU A 6 -5.71 6.02 -20.44
CA LEU A 6 -6.26 6.58 -19.21
C LEU A 6 -5.09 6.96 -18.29
N ARG A 7 -4.74 8.24 -18.26
CA ARG A 7 -3.80 8.79 -17.28
C ARG A 7 -4.48 8.76 -15.92
N LYS A 8 -3.76 8.28 -14.90
CA LYS A 8 -4.21 8.32 -13.50
C LYS A 8 -4.69 9.74 -13.17
N ALA A 9 -5.91 9.88 -12.65
CA ALA A 9 -6.44 11.20 -12.32
C ALA A 9 -5.72 11.73 -11.08
N GLN A 10 -4.90 12.75 -11.23
CA GLN A 10 -4.11 13.33 -10.14
C GLN A 10 -4.23 14.85 -10.19
N ASN A 11 -4.50 15.46 -9.02
CA ASN A 11 -4.61 16.90 -8.85
C ASN A 11 -5.53 17.53 -9.90
N VAL A 12 -6.70 16.93 -10.08
CA VAL A 12 -7.74 17.50 -10.95
C VAL A 12 -8.39 18.63 -10.16
N PRO A 13 -8.24 19.91 -10.58
CA PRO A 13 -8.88 21.01 -9.86
C PRO A 13 -10.40 20.88 -9.99
N LEU A 14 -11.09 20.96 -8.86
CA LEU A 14 -12.57 20.97 -8.81
C LEU A 14 -13.07 22.42 -8.72
N SER A 15 -12.41 23.34 -9.46
CA SER A 15 -12.44 24.80 -9.30
C SER A 15 -13.82 25.38 -8.92
N ARG A 16 -14.03 25.90 -7.70
CA ARG A 16 -15.31 26.47 -7.18
C ARG A 16 -16.58 25.61 -7.37
N THR A 17 -16.50 24.51 -8.11
CA THR A 17 -17.62 23.74 -8.62
C THR A 17 -18.00 22.74 -7.56
N SER A 18 -19.12 23.06 -6.93
CA SER A 18 -19.56 22.49 -5.67
C SER A 18 -19.99 21.04 -5.80
N THR A 19 -19.89 20.38 -6.95
CA THR A 19 -20.66 19.16 -7.17
C THR A 19 -19.89 18.07 -7.89
N ALA A 20 -19.49 17.02 -7.17
CA ALA A 20 -18.97 15.80 -7.79
C ALA A 20 -20.11 14.77 -7.93
N ALA A 21 -20.44 14.44 -9.18
CA ALA A 21 -21.46 13.42 -9.52
C ALA A 21 -20.80 12.09 -9.84
N PHE A 22 -21.08 11.08 -9.03
CA PHE A 22 -20.59 9.71 -9.18
C PHE A 22 -21.74 8.82 -9.63
N GLU A 23 -21.56 7.98 -10.65
CA GLU A 23 -22.65 7.18 -11.22
C GLU A 23 -22.19 5.73 -11.33
N LEU A 24 -22.95 4.79 -10.77
CA LEU A 24 -22.71 3.36 -10.88
C LEU A 24 -23.66 2.74 -11.91
N ASP A 25 -23.14 1.85 -12.76
CA ASP A 25 -23.98 1.06 -13.68
C ASP A 25 -24.97 0.20 -12.85
N PRO A 26 -26.27 0.14 -13.22
CA PRO A 26 -27.32 -0.32 -12.33
C PRO A 26 -27.32 -1.84 -12.20
N SER A 27 -26.48 -2.35 -11.29
CA SER A 27 -26.50 -3.75 -10.86
C SER A 27 -27.16 -3.94 -9.49
N GLY A 28 -27.48 -2.84 -8.78
CA GLY A 28 -28.09 -2.84 -7.44
C GLY A 28 -27.22 -3.46 -6.33
N ARG A 29 -25.99 -3.87 -6.66
CA ARG A 29 -25.08 -4.60 -5.76
C ARG A 29 -24.00 -3.74 -5.12
N ALA A 30 -23.83 -2.52 -5.59
CA ALA A 30 -22.85 -1.58 -5.06
C ALA A 30 -23.51 -0.28 -4.59
N SER A 31 -22.93 0.33 -3.55
CA SER A 31 -23.16 1.73 -3.19
C SER A 31 -21.90 2.53 -3.48
N LEU A 32 -22.09 3.81 -3.77
CA LEU A 32 -21.07 4.83 -3.56
C LEU A 32 -21.18 5.34 -2.13
N VAL A 33 -20.03 5.54 -1.49
CA VAL A 33 -19.91 6.09 -0.14
C VAL A 33 -18.93 7.27 -0.18
N ALA A 34 -19.34 8.39 0.39
CA ALA A 34 -18.51 9.55 0.63
C ALA A 34 -18.36 9.78 2.13
N VAL A 35 -17.11 9.94 2.57
CA VAL A 35 -16.76 10.14 3.98
C VAL A 35 -16.02 11.45 4.13
N PHE A 36 -16.62 12.37 4.88
CA PHE A 36 -16.08 13.69 5.17
C PHE A 36 -15.18 13.59 6.41
N LEU A 37 -13.90 13.94 6.25
CA LEU A 37 -12.89 13.80 7.28
C LEU A 37 -12.28 15.17 7.62
N ASP A 38 -11.97 15.38 8.90
CA ASP A 38 -11.16 16.53 9.35
C ASP A 38 -9.65 16.30 9.16
N ALA A 39 -8.85 17.28 9.58
CA ALA A 39 -7.39 17.26 9.55
C ALA A 39 -6.79 16.04 10.26
N GLU A 40 -7.41 15.62 11.37
CA GLU A 40 -6.98 14.47 12.17
C GLU A 40 -7.48 13.13 11.61
N GLY A 41 -8.28 13.15 10.54
CA GLY A 41 -8.88 11.97 9.92
C GLY A 41 -10.10 11.43 10.66
N ARG A 42 -10.73 12.22 11.54
CA ARG A 42 -11.99 11.84 12.17
C ARG A 42 -13.14 12.03 11.19
N CYS A 43 -14.06 11.07 11.18
CA CYS A 43 -15.25 11.13 10.35
C CYS A 43 -16.25 12.14 10.91
N LEU A 44 -16.54 13.18 10.13
CA LEU A 44 -17.53 14.22 10.41
C LEU A 44 -18.91 13.83 9.89
N ALA A 45 -18.95 13.21 8.70
CA ALA A 45 -20.19 12.76 8.07
C ALA A 45 -19.92 11.60 7.10
N THR A 46 -20.97 10.82 6.83
CA THR A 46 -20.98 9.76 5.81
C THR A 46 -22.26 9.88 5.00
N VAL A 47 -22.12 9.89 3.68
CA VAL A 47 -23.24 9.92 2.73
C VAL A 47 -23.07 8.72 1.79
N ALA A 48 -24.15 8.03 1.46
CA ALA A 48 -24.11 6.88 0.57
C ALA A 48 -25.36 6.82 -0.31
N ASP A 49 -25.19 6.33 -1.54
CA ASP A 49 -26.27 6.15 -2.51
C ASP A 49 -25.98 4.96 -3.44
N ASP A 50 -27.02 4.25 -3.87
CA ASP A 50 -26.93 3.05 -4.71
C ASP A 50 -26.86 3.34 -6.22
N ARG A 51 -27.19 4.57 -6.63
CA ARG A 51 -27.25 4.99 -8.04
C ARG A 51 -26.19 6.04 -8.34
N GLY A 52 -26.03 6.98 -7.42
CA GLY A 52 -25.03 8.02 -7.57
C GLY A 52 -24.99 9.01 -6.42
N LEU A 53 -23.79 9.54 -6.17
CA LEU A 53 -23.58 10.58 -5.16
C LEU A 53 -23.42 11.92 -5.83
N LEU A 54 -24.11 12.92 -5.28
CA LEU A 54 -23.96 14.32 -5.63
C LEU A 54 -23.35 15.05 -4.42
N ILE A 55 -22.08 15.44 -4.49
CA ILE A 55 -21.37 15.99 -3.34
C ILE A 55 -21.13 17.48 -3.48
N GLY A 56 -21.88 18.24 -2.69
CA GLY A 56 -21.72 19.65 -2.34
C GLY A 56 -20.40 19.97 -1.63
N LEU A 57 -19.27 20.17 -2.33
CA LEU A 57 -17.97 20.48 -1.67
C LEU A 57 -17.95 21.84 -0.97
N ALA A 58 -18.76 22.79 -1.43
CA ALA A 58 -18.99 24.06 -0.73
C ALA A 58 -19.84 23.89 0.54
N ASP A 59 -20.72 22.89 0.56
CA ASP A 59 -21.63 22.56 1.65
C ASP A 59 -21.06 21.47 2.58
N ALA A 60 -19.79 21.10 2.39
CA ALA A 60 -19.12 20.12 3.24
C ALA A 60 -19.16 20.59 4.71
N PRO A 61 -19.38 19.67 5.68
CA PRO A 61 -19.42 20.02 7.09
C PRO A 61 -18.21 20.88 7.51
N ALA A 62 -18.43 21.85 8.40
CA ALA A 62 -17.36 22.70 8.90
C ALA A 62 -16.22 21.86 9.48
N GLY A 63 -14.97 22.19 9.10
CA GLY A 63 -13.78 21.43 9.47
C GLY A 63 -13.44 20.26 8.53
N THR A 64 -14.21 20.03 7.46
CA THR A 64 -13.83 19.02 6.45
C THR A 64 -12.61 19.49 5.67
N ASP A 65 -11.54 18.69 5.75
CA ASP A 65 -10.31 18.89 4.98
C ASP A 65 -10.21 17.95 3.77
N ARG A 66 -10.85 16.79 3.86
CA ARG A 66 -10.93 15.83 2.74
C ARG A 66 -12.24 15.04 2.74
N VAL A 67 -12.65 14.60 1.56
CA VAL A 67 -13.79 13.71 1.32
C VAL A 67 -13.27 12.47 0.60
N VAL A 68 -13.28 11.32 1.29
CA VAL A 68 -12.85 10.04 0.71
C VAL A 68 -14.04 9.39 0.03
N LEU A 69 -13.81 8.92 -1.19
CA LEU A 69 -14.81 8.28 -2.04
C LEU A 69 -14.50 6.80 -2.17
N ALA A 70 -15.50 5.98 -1.92
CA ALA A 70 -15.40 4.54 -2.01
C ALA A 70 -16.60 3.96 -2.77
N VAL A 71 -16.37 2.83 -3.42
CA VAL A 71 -17.43 1.91 -3.78
C VAL A 71 -17.43 0.78 -2.75
N GLU A 72 -18.61 0.35 -2.32
CA GLU A 72 -18.76 -0.84 -1.50
C GLU A 72 -19.80 -1.79 -2.08
N VAL A 73 -19.65 -3.07 -1.77
CA VAL A 73 -20.67 -4.09 -2.02
C VAL A 73 -21.13 -4.67 -0.70
N ALA A 74 -22.42 -5.00 -0.62
CA ALA A 74 -22.99 -5.54 0.62
C ALA A 74 -22.53 -6.99 0.91
N ASP A 75 -22.21 -7.75 -0.13
CA ASP A 75 -21.70 -9.12 -0.03
C ASP A 75 -20.73 -9.44 -1.18
N GLY A 76 -19.61 -10.09 -0.85
CA GLY A 76 -18.56 -10.46 -1.80
C GLY A 76 -17.55 -9.34 -2.12
N PRO A 77 -16.73 -9.53 -3.17
CA PRO A 77 -15.73 -8.56 -3.60
C PRO A 77 -16.30 -7.51 -4.56
N VAL A 78 -15.73 -6.30 -4.56
CA VAL A 78 -16.06 -5.25 -5.54
C VAL A 78 -15.84 -5.72 -6.99
N SER A 79 -14.86 -6.60 -7.23
CA SER A 79 -14.62 -7.20 -8.55
C SER A 79 -15.79 -8.01 -9.11
N ALA A 80 -16.80 -8.36 -8.29
CA ALA A 80 -18.01 -9.01 -8.75
C ALA A 80 -18.97 -8.05 -9.49
N VAL A 81 -18.76 -6.74 -9.37
CA VAL A 81 -19.56 -5.70 -10.03
C VAL A 81 -18.92 -5.39 -11.39
N ARG A 82 -19.63 -5.76 -12.47
CA ARG A 82 -19.15 -5.55 -13.84
C ARG A 82 -19.39 -4.11 -14.28
N GLY A 83 -18.49 -3.59 -15.11
CA GLY A 83 -18.66 -2.28 -15.74
C GLY A 83 -18.56 -1.11 -14.76
N LEU A 84 -17.86 -1.28 -13.64
CA LEU A 84 -17.74 -0.22 -12.66
C LEU A 84 -17.02 0.98 -13.27
N ARG A 85 -17.75 2.07 -13.39
CA ARG A 85 -17.25 3.36 -13.85
C ARG A 85 -17.64 4.38 -12.81
N CYS A 86 -16.80 5.37 -12.61
CA CYS A 86 -17.02 6.45 -11.67
C CYS A 86 -16.50 7.73 -12.33
N ALA A 87 -17.41 8.62 -12.71
CA ALA A 87 -17.04 9.94 -13.21
C ALA A 87 -16.95 10.93 -12.04
N VAL A 88 -16.11 11.94 -12.18
CA VAL A 88 -16.13 13.17 -11.39
C VAL A 88 -16.48 14.25 -12.38
N ARG A 89 -17.67 14.84 -12.25
CA ARG A 89 -18.14 15.88 -13.16
C ARG A 89 -17.98 17.27 -12.54
N GLY A 90 -17.75 18.28 -13.38
CA GLY A 90 -17.85 19.69 -12.99
C GLY A 90 -19.29 20.20 -13.07
N ASP A 91 -19.53 21.43 -12.62
CA ASP A 91 -20.87 22.06 -12.65
C ASP A 91 -21.40 22.25 -14.08
N ASP A 92 -20.52 22.34 -15.07
CA ASP A 92 -20.87 22.41 -16.49
C ASP A 92 -21.22 21.05 -17.11
N GLY A 93 -21.20 19.98 -16.31
CA GLY A 93 -21.47 18.61 -16.72
C GLY A 93 -20.28 17.92 -17.41
N SER A 94 -19.12 18.57 -17.53
CA SER A 94 -17.93 17.95 -18.12
C SER A 94 -17.32 16.90 -17.18
N ASP A 95 -16.85 15.79 -17.75
CA ASP A 95 -16.11 14.77 -16.99
C ASP A 95 -14.70 15.31 -16.66
N LEU A 96 -14.47 15.75 -15.41
CA LEU A 96 -13.18 16.19 -14.90
C LEU A 96 -12.22 15.01 -14.66
N ALA A 97 -12.76 13.88 -14.21
CA ALA A 97 -12.05 12.61 -14.10
C ALA A 97 -12.99 11.44 -14.39
N VAL A 98 -12.45 10.36 -14.95
CA VAL A 98 -13.21 9.10 -15.16
C VAL A 98 -12.36 7.95 -14.67
N LEU A 99 -12.83 7.28 -13.63
CA LEU A 99 -12.25 6.06 -13.10
C LEU A 99 -12.97 4.86 -13.73
N SER A 100 -12.20 3.93 -14.27
CA SER A 100 -12.67 2.67 -14.85
C SER A 100 -11.62 1.58 -14.64
N GLY A 101 -11.96 0.31 -14.84
CA GLY A 101 -10.97 -0.76 -14.70
C GLY A 101 -10.47 -0.92 -13.26
N ALA A 102 -9.16 -1.09 -13.11
CA ALA A 102 -8.53 -1.25 -11.80
C ALA A 102 -8.74 -0.03 -10.87
N ALA A 103 -8.79 1.19 -11.41
CA ALA A 103 -9.01 2.42 -10.64
C ALA A 103 -10.40 2.43 -10.00
N ALA A 104 -11.40 1.89 -10.70
CA ALA A 104 -12.76 1.75 -10.19
C ALA A 104 -12.92 0.54 -9.26
N GLY A 105 -12.01 -0.44 -9.34
CA GLY A 105 -12.03 -1.63 -8.46
C GLY A 105 -12.49 -2.90 -9.16
N GLU A 106 -12.49 -2.95 -10.50
CA GLU A 106 -12.86 -4.16 -11.26
C GLU A 106 -12.01 -5.40 -10.90
N ASN A 107 -10.81 -5.19 -10.36
CA ASN A 107 -9.92 -6.26 -9.90
C ASN A 107 -9.81 -6.35 -8.36
N SER A 108 -10.62 -5.59 -7.63
CA SER A 108 -10.52 -5.51 -6.17
C SER A 108 -11.20 -6.71 -5.51
N PRO A 109 -10.45 -7.56 -4.78
CA PRO A 109 -11.02 -8.71 -4.06
C PRO A 109 -11.70 -8.30 -2.75
N ASP A 110 -11.68 -7.02 -2.42
CA ASP A 110 -12.12 -6.48 -1.15
C ASP A 110 -13.59 -5.99 -1.24
N PRO A 111 -14.35 -6.00 -0.13
CA PRO A 111 -15.74 -5.55 -0.11
C PRO A 111 -15.92 -4.03 -0.28
N VAL A 112 -14.85 -3.26 -0.06
CA VAL A 112 -14.81 -1.81 -0.23
C VAL A 112 -13.56 -1.45 -1.03
N HIS A 113 -13.69 -0.57 -2.02
CA HIS A 113 -12.59 -0.06 -2.84
C HIS A 113 -12.57 1.46 -2.84
N LEU A 114 -11.44 2.05 -2.47
CA LEU A 114 -11.25 3.50 -2.47
C LEU A 114 -11.00 3.99 -3.89
N LEU A 115 -11.91 4.82 -4.38
CA LEU A 115 -11.89 5.41 -5.71
C LEU A 115 -10.89 6.57 -5.74
N GLY A 116 -11.02 7.48 -4.79
CA GLY A 116 -10.23 8.69 -4.72
C GLY A 116 -10.59 9.53 -3.50
N GLU A 117 -10.03 10.72 -3.45
CA GLU A 117 -10.41 11.73 -2.46
C GLU A 117 -10.44 13.13 -3.06
N CYS A 118 -11.39 13.93 -2.57
CA CYS A 118 -11.38 15.37 -2.72
C CYS A 118 -10.64 15.95 -1.51
N TYR A 119 -9.68 16.84 -1.70
CA TYR A 119 -8.93 17.44 -0.59
C TYR A 119 -8.71 18.94 -0.82
N ARG A 120 -8.53 19.68 0.27
CA ARG A 120 -8.24 21.12 0.20
C ARG A 120 -6.76 21.37 -0.10
N ARG A 121 -6.49 22.29 -1.02
CA ARG A 121 -5.16 22.85 -1.26
C ARG A 121 -5.30 24.32 -1.65
N ALA A 122 -4.71 25.20 -0.83
CA ALA A 122 -4.96 26.65 -0.88
C ALA A 122 -6.48 26.93 -0.80
N ASP A 123 -7.00 27.84 -1.62
CA ASP A 123 -8.41 28.27 -1.62
C ASP A 123 -9.35 27.36 -2.44
N GLY A 124 -8.94 26.11 -2.73
CA GLY A 124 -9.67 25.24 -3.65
C GLY A 124 -9.69 23.76 -3.27
N TRP A 125 -10.65 23.05 -3.87
CA TRP A 125 -10.77 21.60 -3.80
C TRP A 125 -10.09 20.95 -5.01
N TRP A 126 -9.48 19.81 -4.74
CA TRP A 126 -8.75 19.01 -5.73
C TRP A 126 -9.14 17.56 -5.59
N PHE A 127 -9.19 16.84 -6.71
CA PHE A 127 -9.42 15.40 -6.73
C PHE A 127 -8.14 14.64 -7.05
N ARG A 128 -7.91 13.53 -6.36
CA ARG A 128 -6.92 12.52 -6.73
C ARG A 128 -7.46 11.11 -6.59
N GLU A 129 -7.10 10.27 -7.55
CA GLU A 129 -7.36 8.83 -7.52
C GLU A 129 -6.48 8.14 -6.47
N ILE A 130 -7.09 7.21 -5.71
CA ILE A 130 -6.42 6.37 -4.69
C ILE A 130 -6.18 4.96 -5.23
N GLY A 131 -7.26 4.19 -5.47
CA GLY A 131 -7.24 2.91 -6.19
C GLY A 131 -6.79 1.68 -5.37
N TYR A 132 -7.26 1.51 -4.12
CA TYR A 132 -7.01 0.27 -3.36
C TYR A 132 -8.19 -0.16 -2.47
N GLY A 133 -8.25 -1.45 -2.13
CA GLY A 133 -9.34 -2.06 -1.37
C GLY A 133 -9.12 -2.19 0.13
N LEU A 134 -10.22 -2.31 0.89
CA LEU A 134 -10.25 -2.51 2.34
C LEU A 134 -10.87 -3.88 2.65
N ALA A 135 -10.00 -4.84 3.01
CA ALA A 135 -10.35 -6.26 3.10
C ALA A 135 -11.32 -6.62 4.24
N ASP A 136 -11.36 -5.84 5.32
CA ASP A 136 -12.12 -6.18 6.53
C ASP A 136 -12.66 -4.95 7.26
N GLU A 137 -13.57 -5.20 8.21
CA GLU A 137 -14.21 -4.18 9.05
C GLU A 137 -13.20 -3.31 9.80
N ALA A 138 -12.06 -3.87 10.22
CA ALA A 138 -11.04 -3.12 10.94
C ALA A 138 -10.31 -2.16 10.00
N ALA A 139 -10.09 -2.54 8.73
CA ALA A 139 -9.56 -1.65 7.69
C ALA A 139 -10.56 -0.53 7.37
N ILE A 140 -11.85 -0.84 7.24
CA ILE A 140 -12.90 0.17 7.05
C ILE A 140 -12.92 1.16 8.23
N ALA A 141 -12.97 0.68 9.48
CA ALA A 141 -13.00 1.55 10.65
C ALA A 141 -11.76 2.45 10.77
N ARG A 142 -10.57 1.93 10.50
CA ARG A 142 -9.32 2.72 10.59
C ARG A 142 -9.20 3.77 9.49
N THR A 143 -9.71 3.49 8.30
CA THR A 143 -9.52 4.35 7.12
C THR A 143 -10.68 5.31 6.92
N LEU A 144 -11.92 4.85 7.09
CA LEU A 144 -13.16 5.59 6.82
C LEU A 144 -13.93 5.94 8.12
N GLY A 145 -13.49 5.43 9.26
CA GLY A 145 -14.11 5.70 10.56
C GLY A 145 -15.28 4.77 10.90
N PRO A 146 -15.79 4.88 12.15
CA PRO A 146 -16.84 3.99 12.66
C PRO A 146 -18.17 4.13 11.92
N ALA A 147 -18.54 5.35 11.53
CA ALA A 147 -19.82 5.62 10.85
C ALA A 147 -19.93 4.90 9.49
N ALA A 148 -18.84 4.88 8.71
CA ALA A 148 -18.76 4.15 7.46
C ALA A 148 -18.81 2.63 7.68
N LEU A 149 -18.12 2.12 8.72
CA LEU A 149 -18.22 0.71 9.10
C LEU A 149 -19.67 0.33 9.49
N ASP A 150 -20.35 1.15 10.27
CA ASP A 150 -21.73 0.88 10.68
C ASP A 150 -22.70 0.90 9.48
N HIS A 151 -22.47 1.78 8.49
CA HIS A 151 -23.19 1.76 7.23
C HIS A 151 -22.97 0.44 6.49
N HIS A 152 -21.72 0.04 6.29
CA HIS A 152 -21.34 -1.21 5.62
C HIS A 152 -22.00 -2.43 6.28
N ARG A 153 -21.96 -2.51 7.62
CA ARG A 153 -22.60 -3.59 8.40
C ARG A 153 -24.10 -3.67 8.19
N ARG A 154 -24.79 -2.52 8.17
CA ARG A 154 -26.25 -2.48 7.91
C ARG A 154 -26.56 -2.99 6.51
N ARG A 155 -25.79 -2.59 5.50
CA ARG A 155 -25.93 -3.09 4.13
C ARG A 155 -25.70 -4.60 4.05
N ALA A 156 -24.61 -5.08 4.62
CA ALA A 156 -24.29 -6.51 4.64
C ALA A 156 -25.38 -7.34 5.36
N ALA A 157 -25.96 -6.81 6.44
CA ALA A 157 -27.06 -7.47 7.14
C ALA A 157 -28.33 -7.57 6.28
N LEU A 158 -28.65 -6.55 5.47
CA LEU A 158 -29.79 -6.55 4.55
C LEU A 158 -29.60 -7.47 3.35
N ALA A 159 -28.36 -7.65 2.89
CA ALA A 159 -28.05 -8.51 1.74
C ALA A 159 -28.02 -10.00 2.09
N ARG A 160 -27.85 -10.37 3.37
CA ARG A 160 -27.87 -11.77 3.78
C ARG A 160 -29.25 -12.36 3.49
N PRO A 161 -29.34 -13.44 2.69
CA PRO A 161 -30.62 -14.10 2.45
C PRO A 161 -31.22 -14.52 3.79
N LYS A 162 -32.50 -14.15 4.00
CA LYS A 162 -33.25 -14.58 5.18
C LYS A 162 -33.10 -16.11 5.27
N PRO A 163 -32.61 -16.67 6.39
CA PRO A 163 -32.46 -18.11 6.53
C PRO A 163 -33.78 -18.75 6.13
N ALA A 164 -33.76 -19.66 5.15
CA ALA A 164 -34.96 -20.33 4.70
C ALA A 164 -35.61 -20.94 5.94
N GLU A 165 -36.80 -20.43 6.28
CA GLU A 165 -37.56 -20.87 7.42
C GLU A 165 -37.83 -22.35 7.17
N LYS A 166 -37.14 -23.21 7.93
CA LYS A 166 -37.25 -24.66 7.78
C LYS A 166 -38.75 -24.97 7.82
N PRO A 167 -39.36 -25.52 6.76
CA PRO A 167 -40.76 -25.90 6.82
C PRO A 167 -40.92 -26.82 8.01
N ALA A 168 -41.83 -26.47 8.93
CA ALA A 168 -42.16 -27.28 10.08
C ALA A 168 -42.49 -28.68 9.56
N SER A 169 -41.67 -29.67 9.91
CA SER A 169 -41.95 -31.05 9.53
C SER A 169 -43.13 -31.52 10.38
N ASP A 170 -44.33 -31.51 9.79
CA ASP A 170 -45.44 -32.27 10.33
C ASP A 170 -45.04 -33.75 10.37
N GLY A 171 -45.12 -34.31 11.57
CA GLY A 171 -44.77 -35.70 11.82
C GLY A 171 -45.67 -36.64 11.03
N SER A 172 -45.06 -37.51 10.23
CA SER A 172 -45.70 -38.73 9.79
C SER A 172 -44.80 -39.91 10.15
N LYS A 173 -45.25 -40.65 11.17
CA LYS A 173 -44.80 -41.99 11.50
C LYS A 173 -45.44 -42.96 10.51
N THR A 174 -44.64 -43.66 9.70
CA THR A 174 -44.96 -45.04 9.33
C THR A 174 -43.70 -45.85 9.07
N ALA A 175 -43.74 -47.09 9.54
CA ALA A 175 -42.66 -48.06 9.59
C ALA A 175 -42.55 -48.92 8.32
N ALA A 176 -41.43 -49.65 8.29
CA ALA A 176 -41.19 -50.96 7.68
C ALA A 176 -40.71 -51.04 6.20
N GLU A 177 -39.44 -51.46 6.10
CA GLU A 177 -38.99 -52.72 5.46
C GLU A 177 -38.98 -52.84 3.92
N ALA A 178 -37.77 -52.82 3.34
CA ALA A 178 -37.20 -53.94 2.55
C ALA A 178 -35.80 -53.58 2.00
N ALA A 179 -34.84 -54.47 2.24
CA ALA A 179 -33.59 -54.62 1.46
C ALA A 179 -33.86 -55.63 0.30
N PRO A 180 -32.93 -55.95 -0.64
CA PRO A 180 -31.51 -55.64 -0.65
C PRO A 180 -30.84 -55.32 -2.03
N ASP A 181 -29.55 -54.99 -1.92
CA ASP A 181 -28.41 -55.31 -2.79
C ASP A 181 -28.17 -54.61 -4.14
N GLY A 182 -26.92 -54.21 -4.36
CA GLY A 182 -26.45 -53.63 -5.64
C GLY A 182 -25.17 -52.80 -5.58
N THR A 183 -24.03 -53.45 -5.31
CA THR A 183 -22.69 -53.18 -5.88
C THR A 183 -22.35 -51.73 -6.27
N SER A 184 -21.73 -50.98 -5.35
CA SER A 184 -21.03 -49.73 -5.64
C SER A 184 -19.54 -49.80 -5.30
N LYS A 185 -18.76 -49.84 -6.38
CA LYS A 185 -17.31 -49.67 -6.56
C LYS A 185 -16.66 -48.65 -5.58
N PRO A 186 -15.49 -48.93 -4.98
CA PRO A 186 -14.86 -48.01 -4.04
C PRO A 186 -14.35 -46.75 -4.76
N ALA A 187 -14.99 -45.62 -4.46
CA ALA A 187 -14.51 -44.30 -4.79
C ALA A 187 -13.22 -44.02 -4.00
N GLY A 188 -12.14 -43.68 -4.71
CA GLY A 188 -10.85 -43.36 -4.13
C GLY A 188 -10.98 -42.25 -3.07
N GLU A 189 -10.28 -42.46 -1.96
CA GLU A 189 -10.15 -41.49 -0.88
C GLU A 189 -9.92 -40.07 -1.43
N PRO A 190 -10.76 -39.08 -1.09
CA PRO A 190 -10.53 -37.71 -1.47
C PRO A 190 -9.24 -37.24 -0.80
N LYS A 191 -8.19 -37.12 -1.62
CA LYS A 191 -6.90 -36.53 -1.27
C LYS A 191 -7.15 -35.28 -0.42
N PRO A 192 -6.67 -35.21 0.84
CA PRO A 192 -7.04 -34.13 1.75
C PRO A 192 -6.73 -32.81 1.06
N ALA A 193 -7.80 -32.02 0.82
CA ALA A 193 -7.68 -30.70 0.25
C ALA A 193 -6.68 -29.93 1.11
N ARG A 194 -5.49 -29.67 0.55
CA ARG A 194 -4.47 -28.87 1.21
C ARG A 194 -5.14 -27.56 1.61
N LYS A 195 -5.43 -27.39 2.90
CA LYS A 195 -5.98 -26.16 3.45
C LYS A 195 -5.05 -25.05 3.00
N ARG A 196 -5.52 -24.22 2.05
CA ARG A 196 -4.78 -23.03 1.63
C ARG A 196 -4.52 -22.23 2.92
N PRO A 197 -3.26 -21.96 3.28
CA PRO A 197 -2.99 -21.21 4.49
C PRO A 197 -3.69 -19.86 4.38
N VAL A 198 -4.53 -19.55 5.37
CA VAL A 198 -5.19 -18.25 5.49
C VAL A 198 -4.07 -17.21 5.61
N ARG A 199 -4.04 -16.26 4.69
CA ARG A 199 -3.06 -15.17 4.69
C ARG A 199 -3.26 -14.36 5.97
N GLY A 200 -2.31 -14.42 6.90
CA GLY A 200 -2.40 -13.70 8.17
C GLY A 200 -2.48 -12.18 7.95
N LEU A 201 -3.13 -11.48 8.87
CA LEU A 201 -3.15 -10.00 8.89
C LEU A 201 -1.72 -9.44 8.88
N PRO A 202 -1.47 -8.32 8.17
CA PRO A 202 -0.16 -7.68 8.18
C PRO A 202 0.22 -7.23 9.61
N PRO A 203 1.49 -7.34 10.00
CA PRO A 203 1.96 -6.85 11.31
C PRO A 203 1.80 -5.33 11.41
N ALA A 204 1.51 -4.83 12.61
CA ALA A 204 1.36 -3.39 12.84
C ALA A 204 2.71 -2.64 12.90
N ASN A 205 3.79 -3.36 13.25
CA ASN A 205 5.16 -2.85 13.37
C ASN A 205 6.17 -4.01 13.40
N LEU A 206 7.46 -3.70 13.36
CA LEU A 206 8.51 -4.73 13.42
C LEU A 206 8.59 -5.51 14.74
N ALA A 207 8.05 -4.99 15.85
CA ALA A 207 8.01 -5.72 17.12
C ALA A 207 7.02 -6.90 17.06
N SER A 208 5.94 -6.74 16.29
CA SER A 208 4.92 -7.76 16.06
C SER A 208 5.11 -8.55 14.76
N ALA A 209 6.19 -8.31 14.02
CA ALA A 209 6.51 -8.99 12.77
C ALA A 209 7.52 -10.13 12.97
N ARG A 210 7.47 -11.11 12.07
CA ARG A 210 8.47 -12.18 11.92
C ARG A 210 8.68 -12.53 10.45
N LEU A 211 9.83 -13.13 10.12
CA LEU A 211 10.06 -13.70 8.79
C LEU A 211 9.51 -15.12 8.73
N VAL A 212 8.67 -15.40 7.73
CA VAL A 212 8.01 -16.70 7.52
C VAL A 212 8.33 -17.24 6.14
N GLY A 213 8.50 -18.56 6.06
CA GLY A 213 8.88 -19.27 4.85
C GLY A 213 10.34 -19.68 4.85
N GLU A 214 10.67 -20.59 3.95
CA GLU A 214 12.06 -21.02 3.74
C GLU A 214 12.87 -19.83 3.20
N ARG A 215 14.04 -19.61 3.79
CA ARG A 215 15.01 -18.66 3.27
C ARG A 215 15.62 -19.24 1.99
N THR A 216 15.42 -18.58 0.86
CA THR A 216 15.96 -19.05 -0.43
C THR A 216 17.39 -18.56 -0.67
N ALA A 217 17.76 -17.42 -0.08
CA ALA A 217 19.14 -16.93 -0.09
C ALA A 217 20.04 -17.82 0.77
N ARG A 218 20.91 -18.59 0.12
CA ARG A 218 21.94 -19.47 0.71
C ARG A 218 23.11 -18.72 1.34
N GLY A 219 23.30 -17.45 1.00
CA GLY A 219 24.37 -16.57 1.47
C GLY A 219 23.84 -15.30 2.15
N PRO A 220 24.76 -14.40 2.52
CA PRO A 220 24.41 -13.09 3.08
C PRO A 220 23.58 -12.27 2.09
N VAL A 221 22.60 -11.52 2.57
CA VAL A 221 21.94 -10.48 1.77
C VAL A 221 22.43 -9.09 2.19
N SER A 222 22.35 -8.11 1.31
CA SER A 222 22.79 -6.74 1.58
C SER A 222 21.68 -5.74 1.27
N LEU A 223 21.23 -5.01 2.28
CA LEU A 223 20.40 -3.82 2.09
C LEU A 223 21.27 -2.56 2.11
N GLU A 224 21.26 -1.82 1.02
CA GLU A 224 21.91 -0.53 0.88
C GLU A 224 20.87 0.58 0.86
N VAL A 225 21.04 1.58 1.70
CA VAL A 225 20.06 2.65 1.91
C VAL A 225 20.68 3.98 1.52
N ALA A 226 20.04 4.72 0.62
CA ALA A 226 20.34 6.11 0.34
C ALA A 226 19.26 6.98 0.99
N VAL A 227 19.65 7.87 1.89
CA VAL A 227 18.75 8.74 2.65
C VAL A 227 18.94 10.17 2.21
N ASP A 228 17.90 10.75 1.63
CA ASP A 228 17.85 12.15 1.29
C ASP A 228 17.79 13.00 2.58
N LEU A 229 18.73 13.93 2.72
CA LEU A 229 18.80 14.89 3.81
C LEU A 229 18.62 16.34 3.31
N SER A 230 17.99 16.53 2.16
CA SER A 230 17.52 17.82 1.70
C SER A 230 16.57 18.48 2.72
N GLY A 231 16.32 19.78 2.55
CA GLY A 231 15.57 20.58 3.52
C GLY A 231 14.17 20.03 3.84
N SER A 232 13.44 19.56 2.82
CA SER A 232 12.12 18.91 2.95
C SER A 232 12.20 17.61 3.75
N MET A 233 13.31 16.88 3.61
CA MET A 233 13.50 15.57 4.24
C MET A 233 14.03 15.62 5.68
N TYR A 234 14.46 16.80 6.16
CA TYR A 234 14.99 16.97 7.51
C TYR A 234 13.94 16.67 8.60
N ARG A 235 12.67 17.02 8.37
CA ARG A 235 11.58 16.81 9.34
C ARG A 235 11.32 15.34 9.68
N TYR A 236 11.76 14.41 8.84
CA TYR A 236 11.59 12.97 9.02
C TYR A 236 12.73 12.28 9.79
N ALA A 237 13.71 13.03 10.29
CA ALA A 237 14.89 12.48 10.97
C ALA A 237 14.56 11.60 12.20
N GLU A 238 13.59 12.03 13.02
CA GLU A 238 13.17 11.25 14.20
C GLU A 238 12.46 9.95 13.80
N LEU A 239 11.64 9.99 12.73
CA LEU A 239 10.98 8.79 12.21
C LEU A 239 12.01 7.77 11.67
N ARG A 240 13.03 8.23 10.94
CA ARG A 240 14.13 7.37 10.46
C ARG A 240 14.90 6.74 11.61
N ARG A 241 15.24 7.53 12.64
CA ARG A 241 15.97 7.03 13.81
C ARG A 241 15.16 5.97 14.57
N ALA A 242 13.86 6.21 14.77
CA ALA A 242 12.97 5.26 15.42
C ALA A 242 12.79 3.97 14.60
N ALA A 243 12.62 4.08 13.27
CA ALA A 243 12.52 2.93 12.37
C ALA A 243 13.80 2.06 12.38
N LEU A 244 14.97 2.68 12.34
CA LEU A 244 16.25 1.98 12.43
C LEU A 244 16.48 1.33 13.81
N ALA A 245 15.98 1.95 14.88
CA ALA A 245 16.00 1.34 16.21
C ALA A 245 15.08 0.10 16.27
N ALA A 246 13.88 0.16 15.70
CA ALA A 246 13.00 -1.00 15.57
C ALA A 246 13.63 -2.11 14.70
N LEU A 247 14.29 -1.72 13.60
CA LEU A 247 15.03 -2.64 12.73
C LEU A 247 16.14 -3.38 13.47
N ARG A 248 16.91 -2.69 14.33
CA ARG A 248 17.94 -3.33 15.16
C ARG A 248 17.37 -4.49 15.97
N ASP A 249 16.25 -4.26 16.65
CA ASP A 249 15.67 -5.23 17.57
C ASP A 249 15.04 -6.40 16.81
N PHE A 250 14.40 -6.12 15.67
CA PHE A 250 13.93 -7.14 14.72
C PHE A 250 15.09 -7.97 14.16
N ALA A 251 16.16 -7.31 13.71
CA ALA A 251 17.28 -7.97 13.05
C ALA A 251 17.97 -9.00 13.96
N ARG A 252 18.12 -8.70 15.25
CA ARG A 252 18.68 -9.63 16.22
C ARG A 252 17.91 -10.94 16.33
N ARG A 253 16.59 -10.89 16.14
CA ARG A 253 15.68 -12.04 16.23
C ARG A 253 15.57 -12.79 14.93
N GLU A 254 15.39 -12.07 13.82
CA GLU A 254 14.92 -12.65 12.57
C GLU A 254 16.01 -12.81 11.49
N MET A 255 17.11 -12.06 11.56
CA MET A 255 18.09 -12.03 10.46
C MET A 255 19.23 -13.04 10.65
N ALA A 256 19.77 -13.52 9.54
CA ALA A 256 20.92 -14.42 9.56
C ALA A 256 22.21 -13.64 9.90
N ALA A 257 23.20 -14.33 10.47
CA ALA A 257 24.51 -13.72 10.68
C ALA A 257 25.16 -13.40 9.32
N GLY A 258 25.80 -12.24 9.23
CA GLY A 258 26.40 -11.77 7.99
C GLY A 258 25.47 -11.01 7.05
N ASP A 259 24.15 -11.01 7.26
CA ASP A 259 23.25 -10.11 6.51
C ASP A 259 23.64 -8.66 6.79
N LEU A 260 23.77 -7.85 5.74
CA LEU A 260 24.40 -6.53 5.79
C LEU A 260 23.38 -5.41 5.68
N LEU A 261 23.63 -4.34 6.43
CA LEU A 261 23.04 -3.02 6.24
C LEU A 261 24.15 -2.02 5.95
N THR A 262 23.96 -1.19 4.92
CA THR A 262 24.77 0.01 4.67
C THR A 262 23.83 1.18 4.47
N SER A 263 24.11 2.33 5.08
CA SER A 263 23.31 3.53 4.87
C SER A 263 24.20 4.74 4.62
N VAL A 264 23.84 5.51 3.58
CA VAL A 264 24.49 6.77 3.23
C VAL A 264 23.42 7.85 3.19
N ALA A 265 23.79 9.05 3.65
CA ALA A 265 23.04 10.26 3.41
C ALA A 265 23.43 10.84 2.05
N PHE A 266 22.51 11.53 1.39
CA PHE A 266 22.79 12.33 0.21
C PHE A 266 22.01 13.64 0.18
N ALA A 267 22.60 14.58 -0.55
CA ALA A 267 22.03 15.83 -1.04
C ALA A 267 22.85 16.15 -2.31
N ASP A 268 23.69 17.19 -2.35
CA ASP A 268 24.67 17.43 -3.42
C ASP A 268 25.87 16.47 -3.35
N ARG A 269 26.17 16.00 -2.13
CA ARG A 269 27.27 15.07 -1.81
C ARG A 269 26.70 13.89 -1.02
N ALA A 270 27.54 12.89 -0.77
CA ALA A 270 27.17 11.74 0.04
C ALA A 270 28.11 11.54 1.23
N ALA A 271 27.53 11.06 2.32
CA ALA A 271 28.25 10.74 3.55
C ALA A 271 27.73 9.45 4.16
N VAL A 272 28.60 8.71 4.85
CA VAL A 272 28.20 7.47 5.53
C VAL A 272 27.40 7.80 6.78
N LEU A 273 26.20 7.20 6.89
CA LEU A 273 25.41 7.16 8.13
C LEU A 273 25.73 5.88 8.89
N VAL A 274 25.66 4.74 8.19
CA VAL A 274 25.95 3.41 8.74
C VAL A 274 26.93 2.72 7.78
N PRO A 275 28.18 2.47 8.20
CA PRO A 275 29.11 1.69 7.37
C PRO A 275 28.57 0.26 7.19
N PRO A 276 29.04 -0.52 6.20
CA PRO A 276 28.63 -1.90 6.04
C PRO A 276 28.80 -2.68 7.34
N VAL A 277 27.68 -3.13 7.90
CA VAL A 277 27.65 -3.80 9.19
C VAL A 277 26.71 -5.00 9.11
N ASP A 278 27.07 -6.08 9.81
CA ASP A 278 26.13 -7.16 10.11
C ASP A 278 24.91 -6.56 10.84
N VAL A 279 23.74 -6.70 10.23
CA VAL A 279 22.51 -6.04 10.69
C VAL A 279 22.12 -6.48 12.10
N ARG A 280 22.50 -7.70 12.54
CA ARG A 280 22.29 -8.16 13.92
C ARG A 280 23.17 -7.43 14.93
N LYS A 281 24.31 -6.90 14.46
CA LYS A 281 25.29 -6.14 15.23
C LYS A 281 25.08 -4.63 15.12
N LEU A 282 23.97 -4.16 14.56
CA LEU A 282 23.63 -2.74 14.54
C LEU A 282 23.56 -2.22 15.99
N ARG A 283 24.55 -1.40 16.40
CA ARG A 283 24.62 -0.86 17.77
C ARG A 283 24.22 0.60 17.84
N ARG A 284 24.81 1.42 16.97
CA ARG A 284 24.54 2.85 16.86
C ARG A 284 23.75 3.11 15.59
N VAL A 285 22.58 3.70 15.79
CA VAL A 285 21.77 4.28 14.72
C VAL A 285 22.05 5.78 14.77
N THR A 286 22.56 6.33 13.68
CA THR A 286 22.70 7.77 13.52
C THR A 286 22.03 8.18 12.22
N ASP A 287 21.32 9.29 12.28
CA ASP A 287 20.80 9.99 11.10
C ASP A 287 21.63 11.25 10.81
N ARG A 288 22.71 11.44 11.57
CA ARG A 288 23.67 12.54 11.37
C ARG A 288 24.84 12.04 10.56
N PRO A 289 25.07 12.57 9.35
CA PRO A 289 26.21 12.19 8.54
C PRO A 289 27.52 12.68 9.18
N ALA A 290 28.60 11.92 8.97
CA ALA A 290 29.92 12.29 9.49
C ALA A 290 30.50 13.55 8.84
N ARG A 291 29.92 13.99 7.72
CA ARG A 291 30.31 15.18 6.96
C ARG A 291 29.05 15.82 6.40
N ASP A 292 29.08 17.13 6.21
CA ASP A 292 28.03 17.85 5.52
C ASP A 292 27.82 17.29 4.09
N VAL A 293 26.56 17.09 3.73
CA VAL A 293 26.15 16.57 2.41
C VAL A 293 25.76 17.68 1.43
N GLY A 294 25.70 18.95 1.86
CA GLY A 294 25.35 20.09 0.99
C GLY A 294 23.83 20.32 0.86
N GLY A 295 23.43 21.14 -0.12
CA GLY A 295 22.03 21.36 -0.50
C GLY A 295 21.60 20.36 -1.58
N GLY A 296 20.42 20.50 -2.20
CA GLY A 296 20.03 19.68 -3.36
C GLY A 296 19.65 18.22 -3.07
N THR A 297 19.41 17.45 -4.14
CA THR A 297 18.87 16.08 -4.08
C THR A 297 19.48 15.17 -5.16
N LEU A 298 20.81 15.13 -5.26
CA LEU A 298 21.54 14.27 -6.19
C LEU A 298 21.80 12.88 -5.58
N LEU A 299 21.19 11.85 -6.14
CA LEU A 299 21.34 10.45 -5.73
C LEU A 299 22.66 9.82 -6.22
N ALA A 300 23.20 10.25 -7.37
CA ALA A 300 24.41 9.68 -7.96
C ALA A 300 25.63 9.65 -7.01
N PRO A 301 25.95 10.72 -6.24
CA PRO A 301 26.99 10.69 -5.20
C PRO A 301 26.79 9.55 -4.19
N ALA A 302 25.55 9.28 -3.79
CA ALA A 302 25.19 8.23 -2.84
C ALA A 302 25.52 6.84 -3.42
N LEU A 303 25.11 6.59 -4.67
CA LEU A 303 25.37 5.33 -5.36
C LEU A 303 26.87 5.08 -5.54
N HIS A 304 27.64 6.10 -5.93
CA HIS A 304 29.10 6.00 -6.01
C HIS A 304 29.75 5.65 -4.67
N LEU A 305 29.26 6.24 -3.57
CA LEU A 305 29.76 5.92 -2.23
C LEU A 305 29.39 4.49 -1.82
N LEU A 306 28.14 4.07 -2.04
CA LEU A 306 27.69 2.70 -1.77
C LEU A 306 28.51 1.64 -2.52
N MET A 307 28.72 1.83 -3.82
CA MET A 307 29.56 0.92 -4.62
C MET A 307 31.00 0.83 -4.10
N ARG A 308 31.58 1.96 -3.66
CA ARG A 308 32.93 2.01 -3.07
C ARG A 308 33.00 1.31 -1.72
N LEU A 309 31.98 1.46 -0.89
CA LEU A 309 31.88 0.76 0.39
C LEU A 309 31.70 -0.74 0.19
N ARG A 310 30.93 -1.15 -0.83
CA ARG A 310 30.76 -2.55 -1.22
C ARG A 310 32.08 -3.21 -1.59
N ALA A 311 32.93 -2.52 -2.36
CA ALA A 311 34.25 -3.02 -2.75
C ALA A 311 35.22 -3.26 -1.56
N LYS A 312 34.92 -2.69 -0.38
CA LYS A 312 35.73 -2.82 0.85
C LYS A 312 35.18 -3.88 1.83
N ARG A 313 34.13 -4.62 1.47
CA ARG A 313 33.47 -5.60 2.35
C ARG A 313 34.33 -6.84 2.61
N PRO A 314 34.01 -7.62 3.66
CA PRO A 314 34.61 -8.94 3.91
C PRO A 314 34.46 -9.88 2.70
N PRO A 315 35.20 -11.00 2.65
CA PRO A 315 35.44 -11.74 1.41
C PRO A 315 34.22 -12.45 0.80
N VAL A 316 33.13 -12.66 1.57
CA VAL A 316 31.94 -13.33 1.04
C VAL A 316 31.01 -12.27 0.41
N PRO A 317 30.84 -12.26 -0.92
CA PRO A 317 29.91 -11.35 -1.57
C PRO A 317 28.47 -11.68 -1.16
N PRO A 318 27.59 -10.68 -1.00
CA PRO A 318 26.18 -10.95 -0.75
C PRO A 318 25.55 -11.62 -1.98
N GLU A 319 24.70 -12.61 -1.75
CA GLU A 319 23.95 -13.31 -2.81
C GLU A 319 22.87 -12.43 -3.42
N ALA A 320 22.24 -11.56 -2.61
CA ALA A 320 21.28 -10.58 -3.06
C ALA A 320 21.61 -9.20 -2.52
N CYS A 321 21.45 -8.18 -3.35
CA CYS A 321 21.64 -6.78 -2.96
C CYS A 321 20.41 -5.95 -3.33
N GLY A 322 19.87 -5.23 -2.34
CA GLY A 322 18.76 -4.30 -2.52
C GLY A 322 19.20 -2.85 -2.31
N LEU A 323 18.56 -1.94 -3.04
CA LEU A 323 18.65 -0.50 -2.84
C LEU A 323 17.32 0.01 -2.28
N MET A 324 17.38 0.76 -1.19
CA MET A 324 16.26 1.53 -0.65
C MET A 324 16.62 3.01 -0.68
N VAL A 325 15.87 3.80 -1.43
CA VAL A 325 16.03 5.27 -1.51
C VAL A 325 14.93 5.89 -0.68
N ILE A 326 15.27 6.64 0.36
CA ILE A 326 14.32 7.40 1.19
C ILE A 326 14.42 8.86 0.79
N SER A 327 13.41 9.39 0.11
CA SER A 327 13.36 10.75 -0.45
C SER A 327 11.90 11.18 -0.60
N ASP A 328 11.64 12.47 -0.76
CA ASP A 328 10.33 13.00 -1.20
C ASP A 328 10.07 12.71 -2.69
N GLY A 329 11.09 12.23 -3.41
CA GLY A 329 11.01 11.86 -4.81
C GLY A 329 11.49 12.93 -5.77
N GLU A 330 11.95 14.08 -5.27
CA GLU A 330 12.59 15.10 -6.09
C GLU A 330 14.05 14.74 -6.29
N LEU A 331 14.40 14.08 -7.40
CA LEU A 331 15.79 13.75 -7.74
C LEU A 331 16.22 14.56 -8.97
N PHE A 332 17.28 15.36 -8.83
CA PHE A 332 17.77 16.22 -9.92
C PHE A 332 18.94 15.64 -10.72
N ASP A 333 19.26 14.35 -10.54
CA ASP A 333 20.26 13.69 -11.37
C ASP A 333 19.81 13.62 -12.84
N PRO A 334 20.72 13.80 -13.82
CA PRO A 334 20.41 13.54 -15.21
C PRO A 334 19.92 12.08 -15.41
N PRO A 335 18.74 11.83 -16.02
CA PRO A 335 18.15 10.50 -16.01
C PRO A 335 19.02 9.39 -16.59
N ARG A 336 19.72 9.66 -17.70
CA ARG A 336 20.62 8.70 -18.34
C ARG A 336 21.80 8.30 -17.45
N GLU A 337 22.34 9.25 -16.69
CA GLU A 337 23.48 9.00 -15.81
C GLU A 337 23.05 8.16 -14.60
N LEU A 338 21.94 8.53 -13.97
CA LEU A 338 21.41 7.81 -12.83
C LEU A 338 21.00 6.37 -13.19
N ASP A 339 20.32 6.19 -14.33
CA ASP A 339 19.97 4.86 -14.86
C ASP A 339 21.23 4.00 -15.04
N ALA A 340 22.26 4.53 -15.71
CA ALA A 340 23.51 3.79 -15.93
C ALA A 340 24.21 3.38 -14.62
N LEU A 341 24.16 4.24 -13.59
CA LEU A 341 24.72 3.94 -12.27
C LEU A 341 23.96 2.82 -11.57
N ILE A 342 22.63 2.87 -11.56
CA ILE A 342 21.80 1.84 -10.92
C ILE A 342 22.00 0.48 -11.59
N TRP A 343 22.03 0.44 -12.92
CA TRP A 343 22.28 -0.79 -13.67
C TRP A 343 23.67 -1.36 -13.38
N ARG A 344 24.71 -0.51 -13.37
CA ARG A 344 26.08 -0.92 -13.04
C ARG A 344 26.21 -1.42 -11.59
N ALA A 345 25.36 -0.95 -10.68
CA ALA A 345 25.36 -1.38 -9.29
C ALA A 345 24.66 -2.74 -9.08
N HIS A 346 23.99 -3.31 -10.09
CA HIS A 346 23.36 -4.64 -10.06
C HIS A 346 22.45 -4.88 -8.84
N TYR A 347 21.59 -3.91 -8.50
CA TYR A 347 20.57 -4.12 -7.47
C TYR A 347 19.46 -5.04 -7.99
N GLY A 348 19.23 -6.16 -7.29
CA GLY A 348 18.14 -7.09 -7.62
C GLY A 348 16.77 -6.62 -7.14
N HIS A 349 16.75 -5.71 -6.17
CA HIS A 349 15.54 -5.09 -5.63
C HIS A 349 15.79 -3.60 -5.43
N ILE A 350 14.88 -2.76 -5.93
CA ILE A 350 14.92 -1.31 -5.72
C ILE A 350 13.61 -0.89 -5.08
N SER A 351 13.68 -0.10 -4.01
CA SER A 351 12.51 0.50 -3.37
C SER A 351 12.72 2.00 -3.25
N LEU A 352 11.77 2.79 -3.76
CA LEU A 352 11.67 4.20 -3.46
C LEU A 352 10.67 4.38 -2.33
N VAL A 353 11.10 5.04 -1.26
CA VAL A 353 10.37 5.16 -0.01
C VAL A 353 10.11 6.62 0.26
N VAL A 354 8.85 7.02 0.10
CA VAL A 354 8.39 8.41 0.17
C VAL A 354 7.55 8.65 1.42
N PRO A 355 7.62 9.83 2.05
CA PRO A 355 6.64 10.18 3.06
C PRO A 355 5.23 10.26 2.46
N GLU A 356 4.19 9.82 3.18
CA GLU A 356 2.81 9.80 2.67
C GLU A 356 2.22 11.21 2.43
N GLU A 357 2.73 12.20 3.17
CA GLU A 357 2.35 13.62 3.00
C GLU A 357 2.92 14.23 1.71
N GLU A 358 3.98 13.64 1.15
CA GLU A 358 4.60 14.14 -0.07
C GLU A 358 3.83 13.66 -1.29
N HIS A 359 3.84 14.48 -2.33
CA HIS A 359 3.22 14.12 -3.60
C HIS A 359 3.92 12.87 -4.16
N PRO A 360 3.23 12.04 -4.96
CA PRO A 360 3.90 11.01 -5.72
C PRO A 360 5.05 11.65 -6.52
N PRO A 361 6.27 11.09 -6.47
CA PRO A 361 7.42 11.66 -7.15
C PRO A 361 7.10 11.96 -8.61
N MET A 362 7.38 13.19 -9.07
CA MET A 362 7.44 13.49 -10.50
C MET A 362 8.78 12.95 -11.05
N LEU A 363 8.93 11.62 -11.11
CA LEU A 363 10.13 10.95 -11.63
C LEU A 363 10.00 10.63 -13.14
N ASP A 364 9.31 11.49 -13.87
CA ASP A 364 9.17 11.37 -15.33
C ASP A 364 10.57 11.41 -15.99
N GLY A 365 10.98 10.29 -16.59
CA GLY A 365 12.21 10.19 -17.37
C GLY A 365 13.26 9.21 -16.85
N HIS A 366 13.16 8.73 -15.61
CA HIS A 366 14.08 7.73 -15.07
C HIS A 366 13.60 6.30 -15.36
N ALA A 367 14.34 5.53 -16.16
CA ALA A 367 13.94 4.16 -16.52
C ALA A 367 13.94 3.22 -15.31
N TRP A 368 14.87 3.40 -14.36
CA TRP A 368 14.99 2.58 -13.16
C TRP A 368 13.74 2.62 -12.28
N PHE A 369 13.00 3.74 -12.28
CA PHE A 369 11.80 3.91 -11.49
C PHE A 369 10.70 2.91 -11.84
N ARG A 370 10.59 2.51 -13.13
CA ARG A 370 9.66 1.47 -13.59
C ARG A 370 9.94 0.09 -12.96
N HIS A 371 11.14 -0.10 -12.42
CA HIS A 371 11.57 -1.32 -11.75
C HIS A 371 11.61 -1.16 -10.22
N ALA A 372 11.36 0.03 -9.70
CA ALA A 372 11.35 0.31 -8.27
C ALA A 372 9.96 0.06 -7.67
N ALA A 373 9.93 -0.61 -6.52
CA ALA A 373 8.73 -0.64 -5.70
C ALA A 373 8.58 0.70 -4.97
N VAL A 374 7.53 1.45 -5.26
CA VAL A 374 7.21 2.68 -4.53
C VAL A 374 6.46 2.32 -3.25
N ARG A 375 6.93 2.84 -2.12
CA ARG A 375 6.34 2.60 -0.80
C ARG A 375 6.20 3.92 -0.07
N SER A 376 5.09 4.11 0.62
CA SER A 376 4.86 5.31 1.44
C SER A 376 5.01 5.01 2.93
N PHE A 377 5.38 6.02 3.72
CA PHE A 377 5.36 5.94 5.18
C PHE A 377 4.82 7.23 5.80
N ARG A 378 4.00 7.10 6.85
CA ARG A 378 3.53 8.22 7.69
C ARG A 378 4.15 8.26 9.07
N ASN A 379 4.74 7.13 9.50
CA ASN A 379 5.31 7.00 10.83
C ASN A 379 6.48 6.00 10.83
N ALA A 380 7.18 5.95 11.98
CA ALA A 380 8.35 5.10 12.16
C ALA A 380 8.04 3.60 12.06
N ASP A 381 6.86 3.18 12.52
CA ASP A 381 6.44 1.77 12.46
C ASP A 381 6.29 1.29 11.02
N GLN A 382 5.65 2.09 10.16
CA GLN A 382 5.53 1.80 8.74
C GLN A 382 6.89 1.80 8.05
N LEU A 383 7.74 2.79 8.31
CA LEU A 383 9.09 2.82 7.75
C LEU A 383 9.91 1.59 8.20
N GLY A 384 9.77 1.17 9.46
CA GLY A 384 10.33 -0.07 9.97
C GLY A 384 9.82 -1.31 9.21
N LEU A 385 8.51 -1.42 9.01
CA LEU A 385 7.91 -2.52 8.22
C LEU A 385 8.41 -2.55 6.77
N ILE A 386 8.70 -1.39 6.18
CA ILE A 386 9.32 -1.30 4.86
C ILE A 386 10.72 -1.91 4.89
N TYR A 387 11.57 -1.55 5.86
CA TYR A 387 12.88 -2.20 6.04
C TYR A 387 12.76 -3.72 6.15
N GLY A 388 11.86 -4.21 7.01
CA GLY A 388 11.63 -5.65 7.17
C GLY A 388 11.13 -6.33 5.89
N SER A 389 10.28 -5.65 5.12
CA SER A 389 9.73 -6.18 3.86
C SER A 389 10.80 -6.26 2.76
N VAL A 390 11.72 -5.29 2.70
CA VAL A 390 12.83 -5.33 1.74
C VAL A 390 13.79 -6.46 2.10
N PHE A 391 14.10 -6.67 3.39
CA PHE A 391 14.87 -7.84 3.80
C PHE A 391 14.14 -9.15 3.50
N ALA A 392 12.85 -9.25 3.78
CA ALA A 392 12.05 -10.43 3.45
C ALA A 392 12.13 -10.76 1.95
N ALA A 393 12.03 -9.75 1.08
CA ALA A 393 12.19 -9.93 -0.36
C ALA A 393 13.58 -10.44 -0.73
N LEU A 394 14.65 -9.84 -0.17
CA LEU A 394 16.02 -10.25 -0.42
C LEU A 394 16.32 -11.69 0.04
N THR A 395 15.69 -12.14 1.13
CA THR A 395 15.88 -13.49 1.69
C THR A 395 14.93 -14.54 1.10
N GLY A 396 13.98 -14.12 0.25
CA GLY A 396 12.92 -14.97 -0.30
C GLY A 396 11.84 -15.37 0.70
N GLN A 397 11.74 -14.67 1.83
CA GLN A 397 10.76 -14.91 2.89
C GLN A 397 9.61 -13.90 2.82
N ARG A 398 8.61 -14.07 3.68
CA ARG A 398 7.51 -13.13 3.87
C ARG A 398 7.57 -12.50 5.24
N LEU A 399 7.16 -11.24 5.33
CA LEU A 399 6.94 -10.59 6.61
C LEU A 399 5.49 -10.83 7.06
N GLU A 400 5.30 -11.53 8.17
CA GLU A 400 3.96 -11.85 8.70
C GLU A 400 3.86 -11.43 10.17
N ARG A 401 2.64 -11.33 10.69
CA ARG A 401 2.40 -11.10 12.12
C ARG A 401 2.84 -12.33 12.92
N ARG A 402 3.51 -12.07 14.05
CA ARG A 402 4.01 -13.09 14.96
C ARG A 402 2.91 -13.87 15.65
#